data_AF-A0A7K5TZ65-F1
#
_entry.id   AF-A0A7K5TZ65-F1
#
_cell.length_a   1.000
_cell.length_b   1.000
_cell.length_c   1.000
_cell.angle_alpha   90.00
_cell.angle_beta   90.00
_cell.angle_gamma   90.00
#
_symmetry.space_group_name_H-M   'P 1'
#
loop_
_entity.id
_entity.type
_entity.pdbx_description
1 polymer ?
#
loop_
_entity_poly.entity_id
_entity_poly.type
_entity_poly.pdbx_seq_one_letter_code
_entity_poly.pdbx_strand_id
1 'polypeptide(L)'
;GCVLVVSVIEQLAQWHNSTVKAAVERLCDYLPGKYQVMCHMLCCIAREMNADVVCHSLKLCKQDPGQPLCHLYPPPKREKHSPGLFYALAHAGPKHQIISKSFMGFSSICTFPLLANLCEKIKYVIRNKLPFEDFDGDKFSTFPTLRGYHWRGRDCNDKNSTVYPGRRPDNWDVKSDSNCNGIWGVDPKDGIPYEEKFCKGADSQGVVLLGDSAGAHFHIPPEWMTVTQMSAKSFANLPMAFSDELDWPQFSEITGFLNSTIGGWTDSLYLRLRKRNRCNHRDLQNISQNGGSSENLLYLIKSLARNQLLDNPAIVIYATIGNDVCNGNRDTLAHMTTPKEMLSNVMQALRYLDSRLPNGSHVILTGLVDGRFLWDNLHDRYHPLGQLNRDVTYSQIYSFLDCLQVSPCSGWLTPNETLRNLTSERALQLSNVLKEIARSEKFANFDIFYMDFPLRQTAEEWRKMGGEPWQLIEPVDGFHPSQIAAALGTSITWQKALHEWPQVLGKENPFNDQIEAIFKDQGGH
;
A
#
# COMPACT_ATOMS: atom_id res chain seq x y z
N GLY A 1 -15.93 6.47 -7.23
CA GLY A 1 -15.75 7.74 -7.95
C GLY A 1 -16.92 8.67 -7.73
N CYS A 2 -17.86 8.75 -8.68
CA CYS A 2 -19.00 9.68 -8.60
C CYS A 2 -19.82 9.54 -7.31
N VAL A 3 -20.23 8.31 -6.96
CA VAL A 3 -21.08 8.07 -5.77
C VAL A 3 -20.43 8.59 -4.50
N LEU A 4 -19.13 8.30 -4.29
CA LEU A 4 -18.34 8.83 -3.18
C LEU A 4 -18.45 10.36 -3.05
N VAL A 5 -18.18 11.08 -4.16
CA VAL A 5 -18.16 12.56 -4.17
C VAL A 5 -19.54 13.13 -3.87
N VAL A 6 -20.58 12.58 -4.50
CA VAL A 6 -21.97 13.04 -4.29
C VAL A 6 -22.41 12.76 -2.84
N SER A 7 -22.11 11.57 -2.29
CA SER A 7 -22.37 11.23 -0.89
C SER A 7 -21.70 12.21 0.08
N VAL A 8 -20.42 12.56 -0.13
CA VAL A 8 -19.70 13.53 0.72
C VAL A 8 -20.34 14.92 0.65
N ILE A 9 -20.73 15.38 -0.54
CA ILE A 9 -21.39 16.68 -0.73
C ILE A 9 -22.74 16.72 0.01
N GLU A 10 -23.56 15.69 -0.16
CA GLU A 10 -24.87 15.59 0.51
C GLU A 10 -24.73 15.58 2.03
N GLN A 11 -23.77 14.81 2.55
CA GLN A 11 -23.49 14.75 3.98
C GLN A 11 -22.91 16.06 4.52
N LEU A 12 -22.08 16.77 3.77
CA LEU A 12 -21.58 18.10 4.14
C LEU A 12 -22.72 19.12 4.22
N ALA A 13 -23.65 19.08 3.27
CA ALA A 13 -24.83 19.94 3.27
C ALA A 13 -25.72 19.65 4.48
N GLN A 14 -25.94 18.37 4.79
CA GLN A 14 -26.67 17.93 5.98
C GLN A 14 -25.99 18.37 7.28
N TRP A 15 -24.69 18.11 7.42
CA TRP A 15 -23.93 18.39 8.64
C TRP A 15 -23.86 19.89 8.96
N HIS A 16 -23.70 20.73 7.94
CA HIS A 16 -23.63 22.19 8.11
C HIS A 16 -24.98 22.89 7.96
N ASN A 17 -26.08 22.16 7.80
CA ASN A 17 -27.41 22.70 7.53
C ASN A 17 -27.37 23.77 6.42
N SER A 18 -26.69 23.45 5.32
CA SER A 18 -26.41 24.38 4.22
C SER A 18 -27.00 23.89 2.91
N THR A 19 -27.04 24.77 1.91
CA THR A 19 -27.39 24.34 0.54
C THR A 19 -26.29 23.42 -0.03
N VAL A 20 -26.66 22.59 -1.01
CA VAL A 20 -25.70 21.74 -1.75
C VAL A 20 -24.61 22.59 -2.41
N LYS A 21 -24.97 23.77 -2.94
CA LYS A 21 -24.00 24.71 -3.52
C LYS A 21 -22.95 25.14 -2.50
N ALA A 22 -23.38 25.55 -1.30
CA ALA A 22 -22.47 25.94 -0.23
C ALA A 22 -21.61 24.77 0.26
N ALA A 23 -22.13 23.53 0.21
CA ALA A 23 -21.36 22.33 0.54
C ALA A 23 -20.28 22.02 -0.51
N VAL A 24 -20.58 22.21 -1.80
CA VAL A 24 -19.59 22.08 -2.87
C VAL A 24 -18.48 23.12 -2.72
N GLU A 25 -18.83 24.40 -2.55
CA GLU A 25 -17.86 25.48 -2.32
C GLU A 25 -16.94 25.14 -1.13
N ARG A 26 -17.54 24.71 -0.01
CA ARG A 26 -16.80 24.27 1.19
C ARG A 26 -15.85 23.10 0.93
N LEU A 27 -16.32 22.05 0.25
CA LEU A 27 -15.48 20.90 -0.09
C LEU A 27 -14.30 21.34 -0.97
N CYS A 28 -14.55 22.18 -1.95
CA CYS A 28 -13.52 22.68 -2.84
C CYS A 28 -12.48 23.52 -2.10
N ASP A 29 -12.90 24.36 -1.15
CA ASP A 29 -12.01 25.16 -0.30
C ASP A 29 -11.14 24.34 0.67
N TYR A 30 -11.51 23.08 0.93
CA TYR A 30 -10.67 22.16 1.69
C TYR A 30 -9.56 21.51 0.87
N LEU A 31 -9.66 21.50 -0.46
CA LEU A 31 -8.67 20.85 -1.32
C LEU A 31 -7.44 21.74 -1.53
N PRO A 32 -6.22 21.15 -1.60
CA PRO A 32 -5.02 21.94 -1.77
C PRO A 32 -4.81 22.41 -3.22
N GLY A 33 -4.38 23.66 -3.39
CA GLY A 33 -3.79 24.19 -4.63
C GLY A 33 -4.57 23.88 -5.91
N LYS A 34 -3.97 23.12 -6.82
CA LYS A 34 -4.55 22.81 -8.15
C LYS A 34 -5.85 22.00 -8.07
N TYR A 35 -6.05 21.24 -6.99
CA TYR A 35 -7.26 20.42 -6.79
C TYR A 35 -8.48 21.29 -6.44
N GLN A 36 -8.29 22.41 -5.72
CA GLN A 36 -9.33 23.40 -5.45
C GLN A 36 -9.91 23.98 -6.74
N VAL A 37 -9.05 24.37 -7.67
CA VAL A 37 -9.46 24.95 -8.96
C VAL A 37 -10.28 23.95 -9.78
N MET A 38 -9.87 22.68 -9.82
CA MET A 38 -10.65 21.64 -10.49
C MET A 38 -12.01 21.41 -9.84
N CYS A 39 -12.06 21.38 -8.51
CA CYS A 39 -13.31 21.14 -7.80
C CYS A 39 -14.36 22.22 -8.09
N HIS A 40 -13.96 23.50 -8.09
CA HIS A 40 -14.87 24.60 -8.40
C HIS A 40 -15.45 24.52 -9.82
N MET A 41 -14.71 23.96 -10.78
CA MET A 41 -15.18 23.75 -12.15
C MET A 41 -16.21 22.61 -12.28
N LEU A 42 -16.32 21.73 -11.27
CA LEU A 42 -17.21 20.57 -11.25
C LEU A 42 -18.55 20.84 -10.54
N CYS A 43 -18.78 22.06 -10.05
CA CYS A 43 -19.94 22.45 -9.25
C CYS A 43 -21.24 22.46 -10.06
N CYS A 44 -21.96 21.33 -10.15
CA CYS A 44 -23.39 21.27 -10.51
C CYS A 44 -23.97 19.85 -10.33
N ILE A 45 -24.18 19.37 -9.11
CA ILE A 45 -25.00 18.17 -8.87
C ILE A 45 -25.83 18.39 -7.61
N ALA A 46 -27.15 18.60 -7.76
CA ALA A 46 -28.07 18.64 -6.63
C ALA A 46 -29.47 18.18 -7.07
N ARG A 47 -29.93 17.05 -6.52
CA ARG A 47 -31.34 16.64 -6.46
C ARG A 47 -31.55 15.91 -5.14
N GLU A 48 -32.78 15.91 -4.62
CA GLU A 48 -33.19 15.09 -3.47
C GLU A 48 -33.27 13.60 -3.87
N MET A 49 -32.13 12.98 -4.17
CA MET A 49 -32.02 11.59 -4.61
C MET A 49 -30.74 10.97 -4.07
N ASN A 50 -30.74 9.66 -3.85
CA ASN A 50 -29.52 8.95 -3.42
C ASN A 50 -28.38 9.14 -4.45
N ALA A 51 -27.15 9.23 -3.96
CA ALA A 51 -25.95 9.49 -4.75
C ALA A 51 -25.74 8.51 -5.93
N ASP A 52 -26.09 7.23 -5.76
CA ASP A 52 -26.05 6.21 -6.82
C ASP A 52 -27.02 6.52 -7.97
N VAL A 53 -28.26 6.89 -7.66
CA VAL A 53 -29.27 7.28 -8.66
C VAL A 53 -28.83 8.54 -9.41
N VAL A 54 -28.25 9.51 -8.69
CA VAL A 54 -27.67 10.71 -9.29
C VAL A 54 -26.57 10.34 -10.29
N CYS A 55 -25.62 9.48 -9.92
CA CYS A 55 -24.52 9.07 -10.79
C CYS A 55 -24.94 8.26 -12.01
N HIS A 56 -25.96 7.42 -11.90
CA HIS A 56 -26.60 6.76 -13.05
C HIS A 56 -27.30 7.79 -13.97
N SER A 57 -28.01 8.77 -13.41
CA SER A 57 -28.67 9.82 -14.20
C SER A 57 -27.69 10.70 -14.99
N LEU A 58 -26.48 10.90 -14.44
CA LEU A 58 -25.39 11.63 -15.08
C LEU A 58 -24.59 10.77 -16.08
N LYS A 59 -24.95 9.48 -16.24
CA LYS A 59 -24.25 8.51 -17.09
C LYS A 59 -22.78 8.30 -16.71
N LEU A 60 -22.45 8.53 -15.44
CA LEU A 60 -21.12 8.31 -14.86
C LEU A 60 -21.00 6.90 -14.30
N CYS A 61 -22.10 6.36 -13.80
CA CYS A 61 -22.30 4.93 -13.68
C CYS A 61 -22.96 4.45 -14.98
N LYS A 62 -22.25 3.62 -15.75
CA LYS A 62 -22.78 3.01 -16.97
C LYS A 62 -23.39 1.65 -16.64
N GLN A 63 -24.46 1.32 -17.35
CA GLN A 63 -25.08 0.01 -17.31
C GLN A 63 -24.88 -0.62 -18.69
N ASP A 64 -24.05 -1.65 -18.77
CA ASP A 64 -23.92 -2.43 -20.01
C ASP A 64 -25.16 -3.32 -20.20
N PRO A 65 -25.54 -3.64 -21.46
CA PRO A 65 -26.65 -4.54 -21.73
C PRO A 65 -26.52 -5.86 -20.95
N GLY A 66 -27.55 -6.21 -20.18
CA GLY A 66 -27.58 -7.42 -19.35
C GLY A 66 -26.95 -7.28 -17.96
N GLN A 67 -26.43 -6.11 -17.57
CA GLN A 67 -26.00 -5.85 -16.19
C GLN A 67 -27.13 -5.23 -15.35
N PRO A 68 -27.26 -5.59 -14.06
CA PRO A 68 -28.19 -4.91 -13.16
C PRO A 68 -27.73 -3.47 -12.87
N LEU A 69 -28.66 -2.63 -12.42
CA LEU A 69 -28.31 -1.33 -11.83
C LEU A 69 -27.67 -1.55 -10.46
N CYS A 70 -26.45 -1.03 -10.28
CA CYS A 70 -25.75 -1.11 -9.01
C CYS A 70 -26.22 0.01 -8.08
N HIS A 71 -26.71 -0.38 -6.90
CA HIS A 71 -27.20 0.52 -5.86
C HIS A 71 -26.35 0.38 -4.60
N LEU A 72 -25.95 1.51 -4.02
CA LEU A 72 -25.28 1.57 -2.73
C LEU A 72 -26.30 1.81 -1.60
N TYR A 73 -27.27 2.68 -1.86
CA TYR A 73 -28.29 3.06 -0.89
C TYR A 73 -29.59 2.30 -1.16
N PRO A 74 -30.40 1.99 -0.13
CA PRO A 74 -31.71 1.40 -0.34
C PRO A 74 -32.57 2.29 -1.24
N PRO A 75 -33.23 1.74 -2.27
CA PRO A 75 -34.14 2.52 -3.11
C PRO A 75 -35.33 3.01 -2.26
N PRO A 76 -35.76 4.28 -2.40
CA PRO A 76 -36.89 4.80 -1.62
C PRO A 76 -38.16 3.95 -1.79
N LYS A 77 -38.94 3.81 -0.70
CA LYS A 77 -40.10 2.89 -0.58
C LYS A 77 -41.19 3.01 -1.66
N ARG A 78 -41.22 4.08 -2.46
CA ARG A 78 -42.15 4.28 -3.59
C ARG A 78 -41.67 3.67 -4.92
N GLU A 79 -40.47 3.08 -4.99
CA GLU A 79 -39.83 2.69 -6.26
C GLU A 79 -40.11 1.25 -6.75
N LYS A 80 -40.90 0.44 -6.04
CA LYS A 80 -41.20 -0.94 -6.46
C LYS A 80 -42.00 -1.04 -7.78
N HIS A 81 -42.54 0.06 -8.31
CA HIS A 81 -43.35 0.08 -9.54
C HIS A 81 -43.08 1.30 -10.46
N SER A 82 -41.82 1.76 -10.63
CA SER A 82 -41.32 2.90 -11.49
C SER A 82 -41.69 4.34 -11.01
N PRO A 83 -40.96 5.46 -11.30
CA PRO A 83 -39.80 5.73 -12.15
C PRO A 83 -38.76 6.72 -11.53
N GLY A 84 -38.04 6.44 -10.43
CA GLY A 84 -37.06 7.41 -9.87
C GLY A 84 -35.91 7.73 -10.85
N LEU A 85 -35.29 6.67 -11.39
CA LEU A 85 -34.28 6.76 -12.45
C LEU A 85 -34.86 7.32 -13.76
N PHE A 86 -36.06 6.91 -14.16
CA PHE A 86 -36.73 7.38 -15.38
C PHE A 86 -37.16 8.86 -15.27
N TYR A 87 -37.59 9.32 -14.10
CA TYR A 87 -37.88 10.73 -13.83
C TYR A 87 -36.59 11.55 -13.81
N ALA A 88 -35.53 11.04 -13.18
CA ALA A 88 -34.22 11.69 -13.19
C ALA A 88 -33.63 11.80 -14.61
N LEU A 89 -33.71 10.72 -15.40
CA LEU A 89 -33.29 10.65 -16.81
C LEU A 89 -34.18 11.50 -17.74
N ALA A 90 -35.51 11.53 -17.53
CA ALA A 90 -36.45 12.33 -18.32
C ALA A 90 -36.32 13.83 -18.06
N HIS A 91 -35.87 14.22 -16.86
CA HIS A 91 -35.63 15.63 -16.49
C HIS A 91 -34.16 16.03 -16.60
N ALA A 92 -33.29 15.20 -17.19
CA ALA A 92 -31.91 15.55 -17.48
C ALA A 92 -31.86 16.48 -18.71
N GLY A 93 -32.13 17.78 -18.52
CA GLY A 93 -32.13 18.78 -19.60
C GLY A 93 -30.73 19.02 -20.23
N PRO A 94 -30.64 19.78 -21.35
CA PRO A 94 -29.43 19.93 -22.16
C PRO A 94 -28.16 20.47 -21.44
N LYS A 95 -28.29 21.13 -20.28
CA LYS A 95 -27.16 21.50 -19.40
C LYS A 95 -26.37 20.27 -18.86
N HIS A 96 -26.93 19.07 -18.92
CA HIS A 96 -26.32 17.82 -18.41
C HIS A 96 -25.18 17.27 -19.31
N GLN A 97 -25.16 17.61 -20.61
CA GLN A 97 -24.11 17.16 -21.54
C GLN A 97 -22.73 17.80 -21.27
N ILE A 98 -22.71 18.97 -20.64
CA ILE A 98 -21.46 19.69 -20.31
C ILE A 98 -20.80 19.03 -19.08
N ILE A 99 -21.60 18.62 -18.10
CA ILE A 99 -21.14 18.00 -16.84
C ILE A 99 -20.64 16.57 -17.08
N SER A 100 -21.34 15.77 -17.91
CA SER A 100 -20.90 14.39 -18.22
C SER A 100 -19.60 14.34 -19.03
N LYS A 101 -19.22 15.41 -19.75
CA LYS A 101 -17.92 15.51 -20.43
C LYS A 101 -16.77 15.78 -19.44
N SER A 102 -17.04 16.42 -18.30
CA SER A 102 -16.02 16.82 -17.33
C SER A 102 -15.71 15.76 -16.26
N PHE A 103 -16.50 14.69 -16.17
CA PHE A 103 -16.48 13.73 -15.04
C PHE A 103 -16.07 12.29 -15.44
N MET A 104 -15.53 12.07 -16.64
CA MET A 104 -15.16 10.74 -17.14
C MET A 104 -13.87 10.17 -16.51
N GLY A 105 -13.95 9.63 -15.29
CA GLY A 105 -12.92 8.73 -14.72
C GLY A 105 -11.50 9.31 -14.57
N PHE A 106 -10.55 8.49 -14.11
CA PHE A 106 -9.12 8.85 -14.04
C PHE A 106 -8.59 9.33 -15.41
N SER A 107 -9.16 8.84 -16.51
CA SER A 107 -8.83 9.34 -17.86
C SER A 107 -9.21 10.81 -18.07
N SER A 108 -10.27 11.34 -17.45
CA SER A 108 -10.64 12.78 -17.54
C SER A 108 -9.84 13.67 -16.59
N ILE A 109 -9.41 13.18 -15.43
CA ILE A 109 -8.56 13.98 -14.51
C ILE A 109 -7.23 14.29 -15.19
N CYS A 110 -6.66 13.31 -15.91
CA CYS A 110 -5.42 13.47 -16.67
C CYS A 110 -5.57 14.26 -17.98
N THR A 111 -6.80 14.54 -18.43
CA THR A 111 -7.03 15.49 -19.55
C THR A 111 -7.01 16.94 -19.09
N PHE A 112 -6.98 17.20 -17.78
CA PHE A 112 -6.91 18.55 -17.25
C PHE A 112 -5.46 19.08 -17.30
N PRO A 113 -5.20 20.21 -17.98
CA PRO A 113 -3.83 20.69 -18.21
C PRO A 113 -2.98 20.86 -16.94
N LEU A 114 -3.59 21.25 -15.81
CA LEU A 114 -2.85 21.47 -14.56
C LEU A 114 -2.40 20.17 -13.86
N LEU A 115 -3.07 19.05 -14.13
CA LEU A 115 -2.75 17.72 -13.60
C LEU A 115 -2.10 16.77 -14.61
N ALA A 116 -2.13 17.10 -15.91
CA ALA A 116 -1.54 16.29 -16.97
C ALA A 116 -0.08 15.92 -16.67
N ASN A 117 0.74 16.87 -16.21
CA ASN A 117 2.13 16.60 -15.84
C ASN A 117 2.25 15.59 -14.69
N LEU A 118 1.48 15.76 -13.61
CA LEU A 118 1.49 14.81 -12.49
C LEU A 118 1.00 13.43 -12.92
N CYS A 119 -0.04 13.37 -13.76
CA CYS A 119 -0.54 12.12 -14.33
C CYS A 119 0.50 11.42 -15.19
N GLU A 120 1.26 12.13 -16.03
CA GLU A 120 2.33 11.53 -16.82
C GLU A 120 3.45 10.99 -15.93
N LYS A 121 3.82 11.71 -14.87
CA LYS A 121 4.75 11.21 -13.84
C LYS A 121 4.22 9.94 -13.17
N ILE A 122 2.95 9.94 -12.74
CA ILE A 122 2.30 8.78 -12.11
C ILE A 122 2.25 7.59 -13.09
N LYS A 123 1.89 7.81 -14.36
CA LYS A 123 1.91 6.75 -15.40
C LYS A 123 3.32 6.21 -15.62
N TYR A 124 4.33 7.08 -15.61
CA TYR A 124 5.73 6.66 -15.73
C TYR A 124 6.11 5.73 -14.57
N VAL A 125 5.83 6.10 -13.33
CA VAL A 125 6.21 5.27 -12.17
C VAL A 125 5.39 3.99 -12.09
N ILE A 126 4.09 4.04 -12.41
CA ILE A 126 3.25 2.84 -12.51
C ILE A 126 3.79 1.90 -13.60
N ARG A 127 4.32 2.42 -14.70
CA ARG A 127 4.89 1.58 -15.75
C ARG A 127 6.26 1.03 -15.36
N ASN A 128 7.18 1.88 -14.91
CA ASN A 128 8.60 1.52 -14.79
C ASN A 128 8.99 0.97 -13.42
N LYS A 129 8.22 1.27 -12.36
CA LYS A 129 8.48 0.86 -10.96
C LYS A 129 9.80 1.40 -10.39
N LEU A 130 10.28 2.49 -10.97
CA LEU A 130 11.52 3.18 -10.62
C LEU A 130 11.22 4.63 -10.28
N PRO A 131 12.08 5.29 -9.49
CA PRO A 131 11.92 6.70 -9.18
C PRO A 131 11.78 7.53 -10.45
N PHE A 132 10.90 8.53 -10.42
CA PHE A 132 10.83 9.51 -11.51
C PHE A 132 12.04 10.47 -11.48
N GLU A 133 12.55 10.77 -10.29
CA GLU A 133 13.70 11.66 -10.08
C GLU A 133 14.88 10.81 -9.58
N ASP A 134 15.76 10.45 -10.51
CA ASP A 134 16.95 9.61 -10.34
C ASP A 134 17.94 10.01 -11.45
N PHE A 135 18.93 10.84 -11.11
CA PHE A 135 19.80 11.50 -12.08
C PHE A 135 21.00 10.65 -12.51
N ASP A 136 21.42 9.69 -11.69
CA ASP A 136 22.53 8.80 -12.00
C ASP A 136 22.11 7.36 -12.36
N GLY A 137 20.82 7.03 -12.20
CA GLY A 137 20.21 5.79 -12.67
C GLY A 137 20.41 4.60 -11.72
N ASP A 138 20.76 4.83 -10.45
CA ASP A 138 20.98 3.77 -9.47
C ASP A 138 19.70 3.25 -8.78
N LYS A 139 18.55 3.84 -9.13
CA LYS A 139 17.19 3.52 -8.65
C LYS A 139 16.87 4.03 -7.25
N PHE A 140 17.71 4.83 -6.63
CA PHE A 140 17.42 5.58 -5.42
C PHE A 140 17.09 7.04 -5.78
N SER A 141 16.65 7.82 -4.80
CA SER A 141 16.20 9.20 -5.07
C SER A 141 16.37 10.10 -3.87
N THR A 142 16.59 11.38 -4.15
CA THR A 142 16.54 12.46 -3.16
C THR A 142 15.12 12.96 -2.87
N PHE A 143 14.15 12.63 -3.73
CA PHE A 143 12.73 12.99 -3.63
C PHE A 143 11.89 11.91 -2.93
N PRO A 144 10.86 12.26 -2.14
CA PRO A 144 10.10 11.28 -1.32
C PRO A 144 9.23 10.36 -2.17
N THR A 145 8.32 10.96 -2.92
CA THR A 145 7.21 10.29 -3.59
C THR A 145 7.62 9.78 -4.98
N LEU A 146 6.67 9.30 -5.80
CA LEU A 146 6.94 8.89 -7.19
C LEU A 146 8.05 7.85 -7.26
N ARG A 147 7.95 6.82 -6.39
CA ARG A 147 8.92 5.74 -6.23
C ARG A 147 10.29 6.16 -5.67
N GLY A 148 10.40 7.34 -5.06
CA GLY A 148 11.60 7.84 -4.42
C GLY A 148 11.83 7.31 -2.99
N TYR A 149 12.35 8.13 -2.07
CA TYR A 149 12.83 7.67 -0.76
C TYR A 149 11.73 7.24 0.24
N HIS A 150 10.45 7.45 -0.04
CA HIS A 150 9.40 6.74 0.70
C HIS A 150 9.46 5.22 0.46
N TRP A 151 9.96 4.82 -0.70
CA TRP A 151 10.01 3.44 -1.17
C TRP A 151 11.36 2.77 -0.93
N ARG A 152 12.45 3.54 -0.89
CA ARG A 152 13.82 3.04 -0.71
C ARG A 152 14.61 3.98 0.17
N GLY A 153 15.81 3.59 0.62
CA GLY A 153 16.71 4.54 1.26
C GLY A 153 16.93 5.80 0.42
N ARG A 154 16.99 6.96 1.06
CA ARG A 154 17.34 8.20 0.36
C ARG A 154 18.77 8.13 -0.13
N ASP A 155 18.94 8.50 -1.39
CA ASP A 155 20.24 8.69 -2.00
C ASP A 155 20.97 9.89 -1.39
N CYS A 156 22.22 9.68 -0.98
CA CYS A 156 23.09 10.69 -0.42
C CYS A 156 23.89 11.44 -1.49
N ASN A 157 23.96 10.95 -2.74
CA ASN A 157 24.63 11.60 -3.86
C ASN A 157 24.09 11.17 -5.24
N ASP A 158 22.97 11.80 -5.64
CA ASP A 158 22.20 11.64 -6.89
C ASP A 158 22.91 12.20 -8.14
N LYS A 159 24.22 11.97 -8.21
CA LYS A 159 25.12 12.30 -9.33
C LYS A 159 26.18 11.22 -9.51
N ASN A 160 26.17 10.18 -8.69
CA ASN A 160 27.16 9.14 -8.69
C ASN A 160 26.49 7.80 -8.40
N SER A 161 26.22 7.04 -9.46
CA SER A 161 25.56 5.74 -9.44
C SER A 161 26.30 4.63 -8.68
N THR A 162 27.40 4.96 -8.02
CA THR A 162 28.17 4.07 -7.14
C THR A 162 28.06 4.46 -5.67
N VAL A 163 27.19 5.41 -5.33
CA VAL A 163 26.94 5.87 -3.97
C VAL A 163 25.45 5.70 -3.67
N TYR A 164 25.09 4.65 -2.95
CA TYR A 164 23.68 4.35 -2.67
C TYR A 164 23.50 3.45 -1.45
N PRO A 165 22.30 3.45 -0.82
CA PRO A 165 21.98 2.59 0.32
C PRO A 165 22.30 1.11 0.11
N GLY A 166 23.09 0.56 1.03
CA GLY A 166 23.35 -0.88 1.13
C GLY A 166 24.52 -1.41 0.29
N ARG A 167 25.25 -0.52 -0.39
CA ARG A 167 26.54 -0.82 -0.99
C ARG A 167 27.58 -1.21 0.08
N ARG A 168 28.57 -2.03 -0.26
CA ARG A 168 29.78 -2.19 0.56
C ARG A 168 30.62 -0.91 0.49
N PRO A 169 31.17 -0.43 1.62
CA PRO A 169 31.82 0.88 1.65
C PRO A 169 33.08 0.91 0.77
N ASP A 170 33.21 1.96 -0.03
CA ASP A 170 34.38 2.21 -0.88
C ASP A 170 35.56 2.64 -0.03
N ASN A 171 36.57 1.77 0.07
CA ASN A 171 37.76 1.99 0.89
C ASN A 171 37.41 2.46 2.33
N TRP A 172 36.41 1.82 2.94
CA TRP A 172 35.91 2.14 4.29
C TRP A 172 35.47 3.60 4.46
N ASP A 173 34.96 4.22 3.39
CA ASP A 173 34.34 5.54 3.39
C ASP A 173 35.21 6.64 4.02
N VAL A 174 36.53 6.53 3.82
CA VAL A 174 37.54 7.47 4.35
C VAL A 174 37.27 8.91 3.92
N LYS A 175 36.78 9.12 2.69
CA LYS A 175 36.59 10.45 2.09
C LYS A 175 35.13 10.88 1.96
N SER A 176 34.24 9.93 1.80
CA SER A 176 32.81 10.16 1.54
C SER A 176 32.03 8.92 1.93
N ASP A 177 30.81 9.13 2.41
CA ASP A 177 29.81 8.09 2.62
C ASP A 177 29.37 7.53 1.25
N SER A 178 29.72 6.27 0.96
CA SER A 178 29.43 5.61 -0.31
C SER A 178 28.23 4.66 -0.22
N ASN A 179 27.75 4.38 0.98
CA ASN A 179 26.62 3.48 1.21
C ASN A 179 25.43 4.16 1.88
N CYS A 180 25.49 5.48 2.04
CA CYS A 180 24.47 6.37 2.58
C CYS A 180 23.99 6.02 3.99
N ASN A 181 24.82 5.33 4.78
CA ASN A 181 24.48 4.98 6.15
C ASN A 181 24.85 6.09 7.16
N GLY A 182 25.44 7.20 6.71
CA GLY A 182 25.84 8.35 7.51
C GLY A 182 27.15 8.19 8.28
N ILE A 183 27.86 7.08 8.13
CA ILE A 183 29.12 6.75 8.82
C ILE A 183 30.26 6.85 7.81
N TRP A 184 31.17 7.80 8.00
CA TRP A 184 32.30 8.02 7.11
C TRP A 184 33.41 8.81 7.80
N GLY A 185 34.57 8.92 7.15
CA GLY A 185 35.72 9.62 7.68
C GLY A 185 36.59 8.76 8.60
N VAL A 186 37.52 9.40 9.29
CA VAL A 186 38.59 8.74 10.06
C VAL A 186 38.57 9.23 11.50
N ASP A 187 38.69 8.31 12.45
CA ASP A 187 38.83 8.66 13.86
C ASP A 187 40.19 9.33 14.10
N PRO A 188 40.24 10.61 14.51
CA PRO A 188 41.51 11.30 14.73
C PRO A 188 42.33 10.73 15.88
N LYS A 189 41.74 9.89 16.75
CA LYS A 189 42.45 9.31 17.91
C LYS A 189 43.42 8.21 17.52
N ASP A 190 43.09 7.39 16.54
CA ASP A 190 43.87 6.22 16.14
C ASP A 190 44.07 6.08 14.63
N GLY A 191 43.47 6.95 13.82
CA GLY A 191 43.62 6.96 12.37
C GLY A 191 42.84 5.86 11.65
N ILE A 192 41.94 5.14 12.33
CA ILE A 192 41.12 4.07 11.73
C ILE A 192 39.83 4.68 11.15
N PRO A 193 39.43 4.31 9.92
CA PRO A 193 38.16 4.73 9.35
C PRO A 193 36.98 4.33 10.24
N TYR A 194 36.00 5.22 10.41
CA TYR A 194 34.86 4.93 11.30
C TYR A 194 34.03 3.75 10.80
N GLU A 195 33.83 3.64 9.49
CA GLU A 195 33.11 2.51 8.88
C GLU A 195 33.85 1.18 9.11
N GLU A 196 35.18 1.18 9.02
CA GLU A 196 35.99 0.00 9.35
C GLU A 196 35.83 -0.36 10.84
N LYS A 197 35.94 0.64 11.72
CA LYS A 197 35.91 0.43 13.16
C LYS A 197 34.56 -0.09 13.64
N PHE A 198 33.47 0.45 13.11
CA PHE A 198 32.13 0.22 13.65
C PHE A 198 31.30 -0.81 12.87
N CYS A 199 31.61 -1.03 11.58
CA CYS A 199 30.77 -1.87 10.72
C CYS A 199 31.48 -3.14 10.19
N LYS A 200 32.82 -3.22 10.26
CA LYS A 200 33.54 -4.44 9.87
C LYS A 200 33.16 -5.62 10.77
N GLY A 201 32.58 -6.67 10.16
CA GLY A 201 32.11 -7.86 10.88
C GLY A 201 30.82 -7.65 11.68
N ALA A 202 30.11 -6.55 11.47
CA ALA A 202 28.80 -6.29 12.07
C ALA A 202 27.64 -6.99 11.31
N ASP A 203 27.94 -7.74 10.26
CA ASP A 203 26.97 -8.45 9.40
C ASP A 203 25.87 -7.51 8.87
N SER A 204 26.26 -6.33 8.36
CA SER A 204 25.33 -5.35 7.80
C SER A 204 24.56 -5.95 6.62
N GLN A 205 23.25 -5.67 6.58
CA GLN A 205 22.34 -6.23 5.59
C GLN A 205 21.10 -5.36 5.42
N GLY A 206 20.57 -5.37 4.19
CA GLY A 206 19.37 -4.62 3.84
C GLY A 206 18.09 -5.38 4.10
N VAL A 207 16.96 -4.67 4.05
CA VAL A 207 15.63 -5.28 3.98
C VAL A 207 14.95 -4.94 2.67
N VAL A 208 14.43 -5.97 2.02
CA VAL A 208 13.70 -5.85 0.75
C VAL A 208 12.33 -6.48 0.94
N LEU A 209 11.28 -5.75 0.59
CA LEU A 209 9.93 -6.31 0.49
C LEU A 209 9.57 -6.51 -0.98
N LEU A 210 9.18 -7.72 -1.34
CA LEU A 210 8.51 -8.06 -2.59
C LEU A 210 7.02 -8.26 -2.28
N GLY A 211 6.22 -7.20 -2.44
CA GLY A 211 4.86 -7.18 -1.89
C GLY A 211 3.78 -6.69 -2.84
N ASP A 212 2.57 -6.66 -2.29
CA ASP A 212 1.37 -6.11 -2.92
C ASP A 212 0.93 -4.79 -2.25
N SER A 213 -0.34 -4.42 -2.39
CA SER A 213 -0.92 -3.24 -1.74
C SER A 213 -0.86 -3.28 -0.22
N ALA A 214 -0.97 -4.44 0.42
CA ALA A 214 -0.82 -4.54 1.87
C ALA A 214 0.63 -4.27 2.28
N GLY A 215 1.59 -4.80 1.51
CA GLY A 215 3.02 -4.58 1.73
C GLY A 215 3.47 -3.13 1.51
N ALA A 216 2.88 -2.45 0.53
CA ALA A 216 3.07 -1.01 0.30
C ALA A 216 2.34 -0.13 1.32
N HIS A 217 1.49 -0.74 2.16
CA HIS A 217 0.57 -0.08 3.06
C HIS A 217 -0.39 0.89 2.34
N PHE A 218 -1.22 0.34 1.45
CA PHE A 218 -2.32 1.06 0.82
C PHE A 218 -3.27 1.61 1.88
N HIS A 219 -3.52 2.92 1.84
CA HIS A 219 -4.40 3.58 2.79
C HIS A 219 -5.10 4.78 2.14
N ILE A 220 -6.42 4.83 2.29
CA ILE A 220 -7.23 6.00 1.98
C ILE A 220 -7.69 6.60 3.32
N PRO A 221 -7.29 7.84 3.65
CA PRO A 221 -7.70 8.48 4.89
C PRO A 221 -9.23 8.57 5.03
N PRO A 222 -9.84 7.99 6.09
CA PRO A 222 -11.29 8.12 6.31
C PRO A 222 -11.71 9.58 6.51
N GLU A 223 -10.80 10.46 6.90
CA GLU A 223 -11.00 11.91 7.03
C GLU A 223 -11.38 12.57 5.69
N TRP A 224 -11.06 11.95 4.55
CA TRP A 224 -11.46 12.45 3.23
C TRP A 224 -12.95 12.27 2.93
N MET A 225 -13.66 11.47 3.72
CA MET A 225 -15.10 11.21 3.55
C MET A 225 -15.94 11.29 4.82
N THR A 226 -15.30 11.48 5.98
CA THR A 226 -16.00 11.63 7.27
C THR A 226 -16.30 13.11 7.53
N VAL A 227 -17.46 13.57 7.07
CA VAL A 227 -17.82 15.01 7.04
C VAL A 227 -17.84 15.70 8.40
N THR A 228 -18.03 14.94 9.49
CA THR A 228 -18.06 15.46 10.86
C THR A 228 -16.71 15.97 11.35
N GLN A 229 -15.61 15.53 10.70
CA GLN A 229 -14.23 15.88 11.04
C GLN A 229 -13.50 16.56 9.86
N MET A 230 -14.20 16.75 8.73
CA MET A 230 -13.60 17.20 7.48
C MET A 230 -13.20 18.68 7.53
N SER A 231 -11.97 18.97 7.13
CA SER A 231 -11.41 20.32 7.04
C SER A 231 -10.31 20.39 5.99
N ALA A 232 -9.74 21.57 5.75
CA ALA A 232 -8.55 21.72 4.90
C ALA A 232 -7.36 20.85 5.36
N LYS A 233 -7.24 20.58 6.67
CA LYS A 233 -6.19 19.70 7.20
C LYS A 233 -6.38 18.24 6.76
N SER A 234 -7.62 17.80 6.57
CA SER A 234 -7.96 16.44 6.14
C SER A 234 -7.34 16.10 4.78
N PHE A 235 -7.17 17.08 3.90
CA PHE A 235 -6.65 16.89 2.54
C PHE A 235 -5.20 17.35 2.35
N ALA A 236 -4.49 17.72 3.42
CA ALA A 236 -3.11 18.18 3.33
C ALA A 236 -2.15 17.11 2.77
N ASN A 237 -2.47 15.83 3.02
CA ASN A 237 -1.72 14.67 2.55
C ASN A 237 -2.13 14.20 1.14
N LEU A 238 -3.20 14.76 0.56
CA LEU A 238 -3.77 14.32 -0.71
C LEU A 238 -2.74 14.31 -1.86
N PRO A 239 -1.91 15.35 -2.08
CA PRO A 239 -0.95 15.35 -3.18
C PRO A 239 0.09 14.23 -3.04
N MET A 240 0.60 14.04 -1.81
CA MET A 240 1.60 13.02 -1.50
C MET A 240 1.03 11.61 -1.72
N ALA A 241 -0.15 11.34 -1.15
CA ALA A 241 -0.81 10.06 -1.30
C ALA A 241 -1.05 9.70 -2.78
N PHE A 242 -1.49 10.66 -3.61
CA PHE A 242 -1.64 10.41 -5.05
C PHE A 242 -0.32 10.13 -5.76
N SER A 243 0.75 10.85 -5.43
CA SER A 243 2.08 10.61 -6.00
C SER A 243 2.74 9.31 -5.54
N ASP A 244 2.25 8.72 -4.45
CA ASP A 244 2.64 7.40 -3.96
C ASP A 244 1.59 6.33 -4.24
N GLU A 245 0.72 6.52 -5.24
CA GLU A 245 -0.24 5.49 -5.68
C GLU A 245 -1.27 5.08 -4.58
N LEU A 246 -1.49 5.96 -3.59
CA LEU A 246 -2.23 5.75 -2.33
C LEU A 246 -1.58 4.77 -1.34
N ASP A 247 -0.30 4.48 -1.57
CA ASP A 247 0.52 3.66 -0.70
C ASP A 247 1.32 4.54 0.27
N TRP A 248 1.65 3.96 1.42
CA TRP A 248 2.36 4.64 2.51
C TRP A 248 3.55 3.79 2.99
N PRO A 249 4.48 3.42 2.08
CA PRO A 249 5.58 2.51 2.40
C PRO A 249 6.48 3.02 3.53
N GLN A 250 6.55 4.34 3.71
CA GLN A 250 7.25 5.01 4.81
C GLN A 250 6.66 4.72 6.21
N PHE A 251 5.46 4.13 6.30
CA PHE A 251 4.84 3.66 7.55
C PHE A 251 4.67 2.13 7.62
N SER A 252 4.94 1.41 6.52
CA SER A 252 4.66 -0.03 6.36
C SER A 252 5.37 -0.98 7.35
N GLU A 253 4.81 -2.18 7.50
CA GLU A 253 5.28 -3.28 8.37
C GLU A 253 6.77 -3.64 8.16
N ILE A 254 7.24 -3.61 6.92
CA ILE A 254 8.59 -4.09 6.58
C ILE A 254 9.57 -2.93 6.44
N THR A 255 9.17 -1.86 5.76
CA THR A 255 10.08 -0.80 5.33
C THR A 255 9.81 0.56 5.95
N GLY A 256 8.79 0.69 6.81
CA GLY A 256 8.43 1.96 7.42
C GLY A 256 9.57 2.59 8.23
N PHE A 257 9.73 3.89 8.15
CA PHE A 257 10.83 4.62 8.80
C PHE A 257 10.43 5.96 9.41
N LEU A 258 9.23 6.46 9.11
CA LEU A 258 8.67 7.65 9.72
C LEU A 258 7.64 7.28 10.78
N ASN A 259 7.37 8.20 11.70
CA ASN A 259 6.25 8.03 12.64
C ASN A 259 4.92 8.16 11.89
N SER A 260 4.03 7.18 12.04
CA SER A 260 2.69 7.21 11.44
C SER A 260 1.95 8.52 11.75
N THR A 261 1.33 9.06 10.70
CA THR A 261 0.44 10.23 10.76
C THR A 261 -1.02 9.87 10.41
N ILE A 262 -1.29 8.59 10.16
CA ILE A 262 -2.57 8.05 9.67
C ILE A 262 -3.29 7.19 10.72
N GLY A 263 -2.88 7.31 12.00
CA GLY A 263 -3.34 6.48 13.10
C GLY A 263 -2.42 5.27 13.35
N GLY A 264 -2.53 4.66 14.53
CA GLY A 264 -1.60 3.64 14.98
C GLY A 264 -0.18 4.19 15.22
N TRP A 265 0.82 3.32 15.16
CA TRP A 265 2.23 3.68 15.27
C TRP A 265 3.05 2.92 14.24
N THR A 266 4.23 3.43 13.92
CA THR A 266 5.17 2.74 13.04
C THR A 266 6.14 1.92 13.88
N ASP A 267 6.12 0.62 13.63
CA ASP A 267 7.12 -0.35 14.06
C ASP A 267 7.36 -1.21 12.84
N SER A 268 8.61 -1.30 12.39
CA SER A 268 8.93 -1.95 11.11
C SER A 268 10.14 -2.87 11.23
N LEU A 269 10.21 -3.86 10.34
CA LEU A 269 11.38 -4.74 10.25
C LEU A 269 12.66 -3.93 10.00
N TYR A 270 12.60 -2.94 9.11
CA TYR A 270 13.70 -2.00 8.86
C TYR A 270 14.18 -1.29 10.13
N LEU A 271 13.29 -0.65 10.88
CA LEU A 271 13.68 0.10 12.08
C LEU A 271 14.25 -0.82 13.17
N ARG A 272 13.73 -2.04 13.30
CA ARG A 272 14.28 -3.05 14.21
C ARG A 272 15.67 -3.53 13.78
N LEU A 273 15.90 -3.72 12.47
CA LEU A 273 17.23 -4.04 11.92
C LEU A 273 18.22 -2.89 12.09
N ARG A 274 17.80 -1.64 11.84
CA ARG A 274 18.63 -0.46 12.08
C ARG A 274 18.97 -0.30 13.56
N LYS A 275 18.02 -0.58 14.47
CA LYS A 275 18.26 -0.55 15.91
C LYS A 275 19.26 -1.62 16.33
N ARG A 276 19.17 -2.82 15.74
CA ARG A 276 20.08 -3.94 16.02
C ARG A 276 21.49 -3.66 15.50
N ASN A 277 21.63 -3.07 14.32
CA ASN A 277 22.90 -2.63 13.76
C ASN A 277 22.69 -1.31 12.99
N ARG A 278 23.23 -0.21 13.53
CA ARG A 278 23.08 1.14 12.96
C ARG A 278 23.76 1.30 11.60
N CYS A 279 24.68 0.41 11.22
CA CYS A 279 25.28 0.39 9.88
C CYS A 279 24.25 0.04 8.78
N ASN A 280 23.07 -0.47 9.13
CA ASN A 280 21.97 -0.75 8.20
C ASN A 280 21.11 0.49 7.89
N HIS A 281 21.52 1.68 8.31
CA HIS A 281 20.76 2.90 8.06
C HIS A 281 20.54 3.11 6.54
N ARG A 282 19.29 3.44 6.19
CA ARG A 282 18.75 3.60 4.83
C ARG A 282 18.70 2.33 3.96
N ASP A 283 19.27 1.19 4.37
CA ASP A 283 19.26 -0.03 3.55
C ASP A 283 17.89 -0.74 3.57
N LEU A 284 16.89 -0.11 2.95
CA LEU A 284 15.52 -0.57 2.79
C LEU A 284 15.06 -0.42 1.34
N GLN A 285 14.26 -1.37 0.84
CA GLN A 285 13.58 -1.28 -0.45
C GLN A 285 12.19 -1.93 -0.39
N ASN A 286 11.15 -1.14 -0.63
CA ASN A 286 9.78 -1.59 -0.81
C ASN A 286 9.50 -1.76 -2.31
N ILE A 287 9.67 -2.99 -2.78
CA ILE A 287 9.44 -3.41 -4.16
C ILE A 287 8.03 -4.00 -4.24
N SER A 288 7.03 -3.20 -3.87
CA SER A 288 5.61 -3.59 -3.85
C SER A 288 4.79 -2.83 -4.87
N GLN A 289 3.64 -3.40 -5.24
CA GLN A 289 2.71 -2.76 -6.16
C GLN A 289 1.26 -3.13 -5.83
N ASN A 290 0.35 -2.16 -5.93
CA ASN A 290 -1.08 -2.44 -5.96
C ASN A 290 -1.45 -3.41 -7.08
N GLY A 291 -2.06 -4.54 -6.70
CA GLY A 291 -2.31 -5.67 -7.60
C GLY A 291 -1.13 -6.63 -7.81
N GLY A 292 -0.07 -6.53 -7.00
CA GLY A 292 1.06 -7.45 -7.01
C GLY A 292 0.64 -8.88 -6.67
N SER A 293 0.98 -9.86 -7.50
CA SER A 293 0.69 -11.29 -7.32
C SER A 293 1.87 -12.11 -7.81
N SER A 294 1.87 -13.44 -7.58
CA SER A 294 2.93 -14.30 -8.10
C SER A 294 3.10 -14.17 -9.62
N GLU A 295 2.00 -13.96 -10.35
CA GLU A 295 1.96 -13.89 -11.82
C GLU A 295 2.73 -12.69 -12.39
N ASN A 296 2.69 -11.54 -11.72
CA ASN A 296 3.33 -10.32 -12.19
C ASN A 296 4.60 -9.95 -11.40
N LEU A 297 4.93 -10.70 -10.35
CA LEU A 297 6.04 -10.38 -9.46
C LEU A 297 7.39 -10.33 -10.17
N LEU A 298 7.64 -11.20 -11.15
CA LEU A 298 8.90 -11.20 -11.89
C LEU A 298 9.17 -9.86 -12.59
N TYR A 299 8.11 -9.15 -13.00
CA TYR A 299 8.24 -7.80 -13.55
C TYR A 299 8.69 -6.81 -12.48
N LEU A 300 8.07 -6.90 -11.29
CA LEU A 300 8.35 -6.03 -10.15
C LEU A 300 9.76 -6.23 -9.60
N ILE A 301 10.23 -7.48 -9.47
CA ILE A 301 11.57 -7.82 -8.96
C ILE A 301 12.69 -7.21 -9.82
N LYS A 302 12.47 -6.95 -11.12
CA LYS A 302 13.48 -6.29 -11.97
C LYS A 302 13.79 -4.86 -11.53
N SER A 303 12.90 -4.22 -10.77
CA SER A 303 13.13 -2.91 -10.17
C SER A 303 14.06 -2.95 -8.95
N LEU A 304 14.34 -4.13 -8.38
CA LEU A 304 15.27 -4.30 -7.25
C LEU A 304 16.65 -3.69 -7.55
N ALA A 305 17.19 -2.94 -6.60
CA ALA A 305 18.57 -2.45 -6.63
C ALA A 305 19.43 -3.32 -5.69
N ARG A 306 20.03 -4.39 -6.24
CA ARG A 306 21.07 -5.12 -5.51
C ARG A 306 22.09 -5.71 -6.48
N ASN A 307 23.34 -5.34 -6.27
CA ASN A 307 24.49 -5.86 -6.99
C ASN A 307 25.13 -7.00 -6.20
N GLN A 308 25.18 -8.18 -6.81
CA GLN A 308 25.66 -9.41 -6.18
C GLN A 308 27.09 -9.32 -5.60
N LEU A 309 27.97 -8.50 -6.19
CA LEU A 309 29.37 -8.39 -5.78
C LEU A 309 29.66 -7.17 -4.93
N LEU A 310 28.96 -6.06 -5.20
CA LEU A 310 29.27 -4.76 -4.63
C LEU A 310 28.43 -4.42 -3.40
N ASP A 311 27.31 -5.10 -3.18
CA ASP A 311 26.39 -4.75 -2.10
C ASP A 311 26.46 -5.74 -0.94
N ASN A 312 25.92 -5.31 0.20
CA ASN A 312 25.72 -6.19 1.35
C ASN A 312 24.59 -7.20 1.06
N PRO A 313 24.52 -8.33 1.78
CA PRO A 313 23.36 -9.22 1.71
C PRO A 313 22.05 -8.52 2.07
N ALA A 314 20.92 -9.16 1.81
CA ALA A 314 19.61 -8.64 2.18
C ALA A 314 18.67 -9.73 2.71
N ILE A 315 17.79 -9.34 3.62
CA ILE A 315 16.59 -10.09 3.99
C ILE A 315 15.48 -9.69 3.04
N VAL A 316 15.05 -10.62 2.19
CA VAL A 316 13.96 -10.43 1.24
C VAL A 316 12.69 -11.09 1.78
N ILE A 317 11.66 -10.29 2.01
CA ILE A 317 10.34 -10.77 2.39
C ILE A 317 9.49 -10.87 1.12
N TYR A 318 9.07 -12.08 0.75
CA TYR A 318 8.06 -12.31 -0.26
C TYR A 318 6.69 -12.29 0.41
N ALA A 319 5.83 -11.34 0.04
CA ALA A 319 4.53 -11.14 0.67
C ALA A 319 3.48 -10.63 -0.34
N THR A 320 3.24 -11.40 -1.40
CA THR A 320 2.00 -11.29 -2.20
C THR A 320 0.91 -12.11 -1.53
N ILE A 321 0.16 -11.50 -0.62
CA ILE A 321 -0.61 -12.21 0.41
C ILE A 321 -2.08 -12.42 0.04
N GLY A 322 -2.55 -11.84 -1.07
CA GLY A 322 -3.97 -11.89 -1.44
C GLY A 322 -4.27 -12.02 -2.94
N ASN A 323 -3.58 -11.27 -3.82
CA ASN A 323 -4.02 -11.12 -5.22
C ASN A 323 -4.01 -12.40 -6.07
N ASP A 324 -3.30 -13.45 -5.67
CA ASP A 324 -3.38 -14.77 -6.31
C ASP A 324 -4.75 -15.46 -6.09
N VAL A 325 -5.53 -15.01 -5.11
CA VAL A 325 -6.93 -15.43 -4.89
C VAL A 325 -7.94 -14.27 -4.96
N CYS A 326 -7.49 -13.02 -4.83
CA CYS A 326 -8.34 -11.84 -4.85
C CYS A 326 -8.41 -11.20 -6.24
N ASN A 327 -9.62 -11.08 -6.76
CA ASN A 327 -9.92 -10.41 -8.03
C ASN A 327 -11.37 -9.90 -8.03
N GLY A 328 -11.70 -9.03 -9.00
CA GLY A 328 -13.05 -8.48 -9.20
C GLY A 328 -13.85 -9.15 -10.32
N ASN A 329 -13.44 -10.34 -10.78
CA ASN A 329 -14.14 -11.06 -11.84
C ASN A 329 -15.43 -11.70 -11.33
N ARG A 330 -16.47 -11.77 -12.19
CA ARG A 330 -17.74 -12.42 -11.84
C ARG A 330 -17.58 -13.88 -11.45
N ASP A 331 -16.79 -14.63 -12.22
CA ASP A 331 -16.35 -15.98 -11.87
C ASP A 331 -14.98 -15.91 -11.20
N THR A 332 -14.99 -15.49 -9.94
CA THR A 332 -13.75 -15.20 -9.20
C THR A 332 -12.87 -16.43 -9.03
N LEU A 333 -13.45 -17.63 -8.85
CA LEU A 333 -12.73 -18.89 -8.65
C LEU A 333 -11.93 -19.33 -9.87
N ALA A 334 -12.48 -19.11 -11.07
CA ALA A 334 -11.81 -19.46 -12.33
C ALA A 334 -10.57 -18.59 -12.61
N HIS A 335 -10.46 -17.43 -11.94
CA HIS A 335 -9.37 -16.47 -12.12
C HIS A 335 -8.38 -16.46 -10.96
N MET A 336 -8.50 -17.39 -10.01
CA MET A 336 -7.49 -17.57 -8.96
C MET A 336 -6.33 -18.40 -9.50
N THR A 337 -5.11 -17.99 -9.17
CA THR A 337 -3.88 -18.72 -9.49
C THR A 337 -3.94 -20.14 -8.96
N THR A 338 -3.55 -21.11 -9.77
CA THR A 338 -3.51 -22.52 -9.38
C THR A 338 -2.22 -22.86 -8.64
N PRO A 339 -2.18 -23.95 -7.84
CA PRO A 339 -0.94 -24.41 -7.20
C PRO A 339 0.24 -24.63 -8.16
N LYS A 340 -0.05 -25.08 -9.40
CA LYS A 340 0.95 -25.29 -10.44
C LYS A 340 1.53 -23.97 -10.96
N GLU A 341 0.67 -22.98 -11.19
CA GLU A 341 1.11 -21.63 -11.59
C GLU A 341 1.90 -20.97 -10.49
N MET A 342 1.43 -21.04 -9.24
CA MET A 342 2.14 -20.51 -8.07
C MET A 342 3.56 -21.08 -7.96
N LEU A 343 3.70 -22.41 -8.07
CA LEU A 343 5.01 -23.07 -8.09
C LEU A 343 5.90 -22.53 -9.22
N SER A 344 5.35 -22.44 -10.45
CA SER A 344 6.10 -21.96 -11.61
C SER A 344 6.55 -20.50 -11.45
N ASN A 345 5.66 -19.65 -10.98
CA ASN A 345 5.87 -18.21 -10.80
C ASN A 345 6.93 -17.95 -9.72
N VAL A 346 6.76 -18.58 -8.55
CA VAL A 346 7.67 -18.41 -7.41
C VAL A 346 9.06 -18.96 -7.71
N MET A 347 9.17 -20.12 -8.37
CA MET A 347 10.48 -20.67 -8.75
C MET A 347 11.22 -19.78 -9.77
N GLN A 348 10.50 -19.13 -10.69
CA GLN A 348 11.11 -18.14 -11.59
C GLN A 348 11.62 -16.91 -10.83
N ALA A 349 10.84 -16.40 -9.88
CA ALA A 349 11.23 -15.28 -9.02
C ALA A 349 12.48 -15.63 -8.19
N LEU A 350 12.50 -16.78 -7.52
CA LEU A 350 13.62 -17.20 -6.68
C LEU A 350 14.91 -17.44 -7.48
N ARG A 351 14.83 -18.04 -8.67
CA ARG A 351 15.99 -18.17 -9.57
C ARG A 351 16.53 -16.80 -10.01
N TYR A 352 15.63 -15.84 -10.28
CA TYR A 352 16.06 -14.48 -10.60
C TYR A 352 16.78 -13.85 -9.40
N LEU A 353 16.23 -13.97 -8.19
CA LEU A 353 16.87 -13.47 -6.97
C LEU A 353 18.24 -14.09 -6.75
N ASP A 354 18.41 -15.40 -7.03
CA ASP A 354 19.69 -16.08 -6.85
C ASP A 354 20.78 -15.53 -7.78
N SER A 355 20.39 -15.00 -8.94
CA SER A 355 21.31 -14.31 -9.85
C SER A 355 21.64 -12.85 -9.47
N ARG A 356 21.00 -12.30 -8.44
CA ARG A 356 21.09 -10.87 -8.08
C ARG A 356 21.56 -10.62 -6.66
N LEU A 357 21.09 -11.42 -5.72
CA LEU A 357 21.40 -11.24 -4.32
C LEU A 357 22.87 -11.62 -4.04
N PRO A 358 23.58 -10.83 -3.24
CA PRO A 358 24.87 -11.22 -2.69
C PRO A 358 24.74 -12.48 -1.84
N ASN A 359 25.77 -13.32 -1.86
CA ASN A 359 25.83 -14.49 -1.01
C ASN A 359 25.69 -14.13 0.48
N GLY A 360 24.98 -14.95 1.23
CA GLY A 360 24.60 -14.70 2.63
C GLY A 360 23.27 -13.96 2.78
N SER A 361 22.48 -13.83 1.70
CA SER A 361 21.14 -13.25 1.80
C SER A 361 20.14 -14.25 2.37
N HIS A 362 18.94 -13.78 2.70
CA HIS A 362 17.87 -14.61 3.26
C HIS A 362 16.54 -14.28 2.60
N VAL A 363 15.77 -15.28 2.19
CA VAL A 363 14.43 -15.09 1.61
C VAL A 363 13.38 -15.73 2.50
N ILE A 364 12.36 -14.97 2.89
CA ILE A 364 11.24 -15.46 3.68
C ILE A 364 9.97 -15.42 2.82
N LEU A 365 9.39 -16.59 2.55
CA LEU A 365 8.10 -16.74 1.89
C LEU A 365 6.98 -16.62 2.91
N THR A 366 6.09 -15.64 2.72
CA THR A 366 4.90 -15.45 3.56
C THR A 366 3.70 -16.15 2.92
N GLY A 367 3.01 -16.99 3.69
CA GLY A 367 1.75 -17.60 3.26
C GLY A 367 0.67 -16.56 2.97
N LEU A 368 -0.34 -16.94 2.19
CA LEU A 368 -1.52 -16.12 1.95
C LEU A 368 -2.39 -16.03 3.21
N VAL A 369 -3.16 -14.95 3.30
CA VAL A 369 -4.09 -14.70 4.40
C VAL A 369 -5.33 -15.60 4.34
N ASP A 370 -5.93 -15.91 5.49
CA ASP A 370 -7.31 -16.37 5.55
C ASP A 370 -8.26 -15.17 5.68
N GLY A 371 -8.72 -14.66 4.53
CA GLY A 371 -9.51 -13.42 4.47
C GLY A 371 -10.95 -13.53 4.95
N ARG A 372 -11.43 -14.70 5.41
CA ARG A 372 -12.75 -14.82 6.08
C ARG A 372 -12.90 -13.84 7.24
N PHE A 373 -11.79 -13.56 7.91
CA PHE A 373 -11.66 -12.54 8.96
C PHE A 373 -12.30 -11.19 8.59
N LEU A 374 -12.23 -10.78 7.33
CA LEU A 374 -12.72 -9.48 6.87
C LEU A 374 -14.24 -9.40 6.98
N TRP A 375 -14.95 -10.32 6.32
CA TRP A 375 -16.41 -10.36 6.35
C TRP A 375 -16.91 -10.52 7.80
N ASP A 376 -16.34 -11.47 8.55
CA ASP A 376 -16.78 -11.80 9.91
C ASP A 376 -16.71 -10.61 10.88
N ASN A 377 -15.77 -9.67 10.66
CA ASN A 377 -15.58 -8.52 11.54
C ASN A 377 -16.15 -7.21 10.99
N LEU A 378 -16.52 -7.11 9.71
CA LEU A 378 -16.95 -5.86 9.10
C LEU A 378 -18.39 -5.82 8.59
N HIS A 379 -18.98 -6.93 8.15
CA HIS A 379 -20.19 -6.91 7.31
C HIS A 379 -21.36 -6.08 7.88
N ASP A 380 -21.58 -6.13 9.20
CA ASP A 380 -22.63 -5.38 9.91
C ASP A 380 -22.22 -3.98 10.39
N ARG A 381 -20.93 -3.63 10.29
CA ARG A 381 -20.42 -2.33 10.71
C ARG A 381 -20.68 -1.28 9.64
N TYR A 382 -20.82 -0.02 10.07
CA TYR A 382 -20.94 1.11 9.14
C TYR A 382 -19.58 1.47 8.54
N HIS A 383 -19.54 1.52 7.22
CA HIS A 383 -18.43 2.10 6.45
C HIS A 383 -18.34 3.61 6.74
N PRO A 384 -17.19 4.31 6.64
CA PRO A 384 -17.08 5.76 6.87
C PRO A 384 -18.19 6.60 6.21
N LEU A 385 -18.53 6.32 4.95
CA LEU A 385 -19.67 6.96 4.25
C LEU A 385 -21.04 6.71 4.89
N GLY A 386 -21.22 5.65 5.65
CA GLY A 386 -22.49 5.31 6.31
C GLY A 386 -22.59 5.78 7.75
N GLN A 387 -21.53 6.36 8.32
CA GLN A 387 -21.48 6.65 9.77
C GLN A 387 -22.42 7.78 10.19
N LEU A 388 -22.57 8.82 9.36
CA LEU A 388 -23.42 9.96 9.69
C LEU A 388 -24.90 9.56 9.84
N ASN A 389 -25.40 8.78 8.89
CA ASN A 389 -26.83 8.44 8.76
C ASN A 389 -27.15 6.99 9.13
N ARG A 390 -26.14 6.17 9.44
CA ARG A 390 -26.30 4.75 9.75
C ARG A 390 -26.98 3.97 8.62
N ASP A 391 -26.58 4.25 7.37
CA ASP A 391 -27.27 3.84 6.15
C ASP A 391 -26.41 3.04 5.15
N VAL A 392 -25.11 2.91 5.40
CA VAL A 392 -24.18 2.12 4.56
C VAL A 392 -23.27 1.25 5.43
N THR A 393 -23.50 -0.06 5.42
CA THR A 393 -22.62 -1.08 6.02
C THR A 393 -21.55 -1.55 5.04
N TYR A 394 -20.52 -2.24 5.54
CA TYR A 394 -19.53 -2.87 4.64
C TYR A 394 -20.17 -3.95 3.75
N SER A 395 -21.17 -4.70 4.23
CA SER A 395 -21.93 -5.62 3.36
C SER A 395 -22.54 -4.92 2.14
N GLN A 396 -23.03 -3.68 2.32
CA GLN A 396 -23.58 -2.89 1.21
C GLN A 396 -22.48 -2.38 0.28
N ILE A 397 -21.35 -1.91 0.83
CA ILE A 397 -20.18 -1.50 0.05
C ILE A 397 -19.66 -2.66 -0.81
N TYR A 398 -19.45 -3.83 -0.22
CA TYR A 398 -18.95 -4.99 -0.94
C TYR A 398 -19.89 -5.42 -2.08
N SER A 399 -21.19 -5.49 -1.81
CA SER A 399 -22.21 -5.79 -2.84
C SER A 399 -22.21 -4.76 -3.98
N PHE A 400 -22.03 -3.49 -3.64
CA PHE A 400 -21.96 -2.40 -4.61
C PHE A 400 -20.72 -2.49 -5.49
N LEU A 401 -19.55 -2.76 -4.90
CA LEU A 401 -18.28 -2.91 -5.63
C LEU A 401 -18.27 -4.17 -6.52
N ASP A 402 -18.83 -5.29 -6.05
CA ASP A 402 -19.01 -6.52 -6.83
C ASP A 402 -19.91 -6.28 -8.05
N CYS A 403 -21.03 -5.58 -7.86
CA CYS A 403 -21.93 -5.23 -8.97
C CYS A 403 -21.21 -4.39 -10.04
N LEU A 404 -20.37 -3.45 -9.61
CA LEU A 404 -19.55 -2.61 -10.48
C LEU A 404 -18.33 -3.34 -11.08
N GLN A 405 -18.04 -4.59 -10.66
CA GLN A 405 -16.85 -5.37 -11.04
C GLN A 405 -15.54 -4.65 -10.72
N VAL A 406 -15.51 -3.97 -9.57
CA VAL A 406 -14.33 -3.25 -9.04
C VAL A 406 -14.04 -3.63 -7.59
N SER A 407 -14.61 -4.74 -7.11
CA SER A 407 -14.27 -5.31 -5.81
C SER A 407 -12.80 -5.75 -5.82
N PRO A 408 -12.01 -5.40 -4.79
CA PRO A 408 -10.63 -5.84 -4.71
C PRO A 408 -10.54 -7.36 -4.45
N CYS A 409 -11.58 -7.98 -3.89
CA CYS A 409 -11.58 -9.42 -3.61
C CYS A 409 -13.01 -9.98 -3.51
N SER A 410 -13.65 -10.26 -4.65
CA SER A 410 -15.01 -10.83 -4.70
C SER A 410 -15.13 -12.19 -4.00
N GLY A 411 -14.02 -12.93 -3.87
CA GLY A 411 -13.99 -14.21 -3.16
C GLY A 411 -14.24 -14.12 -1.66
N TRP A 412 -13.65 -13.13 -0.97
CA TRP A 412 -13.80 -12.95 0.48
C TRP A 412 -14.81 -11.88 0.87
N LEU A 413 -14.96 -10.82 0.08
CA LEU A 413 -15.83 -9.68 0.36
C LEU A 413 -17.25 -9.95 -0.14
N THR A 414 -17.88 -11.01 0.36
CA THR A 414 -19.17 -11.48 -0.14
C THR A 414 -20.00 -12.11 0.97
N PRO A 415 -21.35 -11.96 0.97
CA PRO A 415 -22.22 -12.69 1.89
C PRO A 415 -22.22 -14.20 1.65
N ASN A 416 -21.77 -14.67 0.48
CA ASN A 416 -21.73 -16.09 0.13
C ASN A 416 -20.61 -16.82 0.89
N GLU A 417 -20.97 -17.46 2.02
CA GLU A 417 -20.03 -18.19 2.86
C GLU A 417 -19.31 -19.33 2.13
N THR A 418 -20.01 -20.04 1.24
CA THR A 418 -19.40 -21.09 0.42
C THR A 418 -18.27 -20.52 -0.44
N LEU A 419 -18.47 -19.35 -1.05
CA LEU A 419 -17.45 -18.68 -1.86
C LEU A 419 -16.27 -18.22 -1.00
N ARG A 420 -16.52 -17.68 0.20
CA ARG A 420 -15.45 -17.32 1.14
C ARG A 420 -14.62 -18.54 1.54
N ASN A 421 -15.26 -19.67 1.82
CA ASN A 421 -14.57 -20.91 2.18
C ASN A 421 -13.73 -21.48 1.03
N LEU A 422 -14.24 -21.48 -0.21
CA LEU A 422 -13.48 -21.92 -1.39
C LEU A 422 -12.28 -21.01 -1.68
N THR A 423 -12.43 -19.70 -1.45
CA THR A 423 -11.33 -18.73 -1.58
C THR A 423 -10.23 -19.01 -0.55
N SER A 424 -10.60 -19.22 0.73
CA SER A 424 -9.64 -19.58 1.78
C SER A 424 -9.01 -20.96 1.57
N GLU A 425 -9.75 -21.92 1.01
CA GLU A 425 -9.19 -23.21 0.62
C GLU A 425 -8.10 -23.04 -0.43
N ARG A 426 -8.35 -22.26 -1.49
CA ARG A 426 -7.32 -21.95 -2.49
C ARG A 426 -6.13 -21.25 -1.85
N ALA A 427 -6.34 -20.25 -0.99
CA ALA A 427 -5.26 -19.55 -0.31
C ALA A 427 -4.37 -20.52 0.49
N LEU A 428 -4.96 -21.45 1.23
CA LEU A 428 -4.23 -22.50 1.96
C LEU A 428 -3.46 -23.43 1.01
N GLN A 429 -4.04 -23.83 -0.13
CA GLN A 429 -3.34 -24.62 -1.13
C GLN A 429 -2.09 -23.90 -1.67
N LEU A 430 -2.19 -22.59 -1.94
CA LEU A 430 -1.06 -21.77 -2.41
C LEU A 430 0.00 -21.56 -1.32
N SER A 431 -0.42 -21.31 -0.07
CA SER A 431 0.47 -21.26 1.09
C SER A 431 1.26 -22.55 1.28
N ASN A 432 0.61 -23.71 1.08
CA ASN A 432 1.29 -25.01 1.14
C ASN A 432 2.34 -25.16 0.02
N VAL A 433 2.11 -24.62 -1.18
CA VAL A 433 3.13 -24.61 -2.24
C VAL A 433 4.36 -23.80 -1.80
N LEU A 434 4.16 -22.60 -1.24
CA LEU A 434 5.25 -21.78 -0.72
C LEU A 434 6.03 -22.50 0.39
N LYS A 435 5.32 -23.15 1.30
CA LYS A 435 5.90 -23.94 2.40
C LYS A 435 6.74 -25.11 1.88
N GLU A 436 6.26 -25.82 0.86
CA GLU A 436 7.00 -26.91 0.24
C GLU A 436 8.25 -26.42 -0.49
N ILE A 437 8.17 -25.30 -1.23
CA ILE A 437 9.33 -24.67 -1.87
C ILE A 437 10.42 -24.35 -0.84
N ALA A 438 10.06 -23.69 0.27
CA ALA A 438 11.03 -23.35 1.32
C ALA A 438 11.67 -24.59 1.99
N ARG A 439 10.97 -25.74 1.94
CA ARG A 439 11.44 -27.00 2.51
C ARG A 439 12.36 -27.77 1.56
N SER A 440 12.05 -27.81 0.27
CA SER A 440 12.72 -28.66 -0.71
C SER A 440 13.81 -27.97 -1.51
N GLU A 441 13.67 -26.68 -1.79
CA GLU A 441 14.55 -25.97 -2.70
C GLU A 441 15.77 -25.37 -1.99
N LYS A 442 16.87 -25.26 -2.74
CA LYS A 442 18.13 -24.66 -2.28
C LYS A 442 18.68 -23.75 -3.36
N PHE A 443 19.26 -22.64 -2.92
CA PHE A 443 19.84 -21.61 -3.78
C PHE A 443 21.27 -21.33 -3.34
N ALA A 444 22.09 -20.78 -4.24
CA ALA A 444 23.52 -20.61 -3.97
C ALA A 444 23.80 -19.39 -3.09
N ASN A 445 23.01 -18.33 -3.22
CA ASN A 445 23.30 -17.03 -2.59
C ASN A 445 22.39 -16.70 -1.40
N PHE A 446 21.37 -17.51 -1.13
CA PHE A 446 20.49 -17.30 0.00
C PHE A 446 19.89 -18.58 0.57
N ASP A 447 19.60 -18.52 1.86
CA ASP A 447 18.71 -19.47 2.53
C ASP A 447 17.25 -19.05 2.34
N ILE A 448 16.35 -20.03 2.31
CA ILE A 448 14.92 -19.82 2.16
C ILE A 448 14.15 -20.33 3.37
N PHE A 449 13.17 -19.55 3.81
CA PHE A 449 12.32 -19.82 4.96
C PHE A 449 10.85 -19.62 4.59
N TYR A 450 9.95 -20.18 5.41
CA TYR A 450 8.51 -19.98 5.25
C TYR A 450 7.90 -19.56 6.59
N MET A 451 6.96 -18.62 6.53
CA MET A 451 6.08 -18.29 7.64
C MET A 451 4.63 -18.15 7.18
N ASP A 452 3.70 -18.61 8.02
CA ASP A 452 2.28 -18.30 7.83
C ASP A 452 2.04 -16.80 8.08
N PHE A 453 1.04 -16.22 7.39
CA PHE A 453 0.63 -14.84 7.64
C PHE A 453 0.05 -14.70 9.07
N PRO A 454 0.58 -13.80 9.92
CA PRO A 454 0.31 -13.83 11.36
C PRO A 454 -1.03 -13.20 11.78
N LEU A 455 -2.07 -13.18 10.92
CA LEU A 455 -3.32 -12.47 11.20
C LEU A 455 -3.99 -12.87 12.51
N ARG A 456 -4.01 -14.18 12.79
CA ARG A 456 -4.62 -14.70 14.02
C ARG A 456 -3.86 -14.24 15.26
N GLN A 457 -2.53 -14.35 15.26
CA GLN A 457 -1.71 -13.87 16.36
C GLN A 457 -1.87 -12.35 16.53
N THR A 458 -1.90 -11.59 15.43
CA THR A 458 -2.11 -10.13 15.45
C THR A 458 -3.45 -9.78 16.11
N ALA A 459 -4.53 -10.48 15.75
CA ALA A 459 -5.84 -10.27 16.37
C ALA A 459 -5.87 -10.65 17.87
N GLU A 460 -5.17 -11.73 18.25
CA GLU A 460 -5.05 -12.15 19.64
C GLU A 460 -4.25 -11.14 20.48
N GLU A 461 -3.13 -10.63 19.97
CA GLU A 461 -2.35 -9.58 20.63
C GLU A 461 -3.14 -8.27 20.75
N TRP A 462 -3.87 -7.88 19.71
CA TRP A 462 -4.69 -6.68 19.77
C TRP A 462 -5.81 -6.77 20.81
N ARG A 463 -6.45 -7.94 20.93
CA ARG A 463 -7.44 -8.19 22.00
C ARG A 463 -6.83 -8.10 23.40
N LYS A 464 -5.60 -8.59 23.58
CA LYS A 464 -4.87 -8.45 24.87
C LYS A 464 -4.61 -6.99 25.22
N MET A 465 -4.47 -6.12 24.22
CA MET A 465 -4.34 -4.67 24.39
C MET A 465 -5.70 -3.96 24.58
N GLY A 466 -6.81 -4.68 24.64
CA GLY A 466 -8.16 -4.12 24.78
C GLY A 466 -8.80 -3.67 23.47
N GLY A 467 -8.21 -4.05 22.33
CA GLY A 467 -8.70 -3.74 21.01
C GLY A 467 -9.64 -4.78 20.42
N GLU A 468 -10.31 -4.42 19.34
CA GLU A 468 -11.25 -5.26 18.60
C GLU A 468 -10.73 -5.59 17.19
N PRO A 469 -10.97 -6.80 16.65
CA PRO A 469 -10.39 -7.22 15.38
C PRO A 469 -10.73 -6.32 14.18
N TRP A 470 -11.91 -5.69 14.15
CA TRP A 470 -12.30 -4.77 13.08
C TRP A 470 -11.39 -3.53 12.97
N GLN A 471 -10.69 -3.16 14.06
CA GLN A 471 -9.75 -2.03 14.08
C GLN A 471 -8.43 -2.37 13.39
N LEU A 472 -8.21 -3.64 13.04
CA LEU A 472 -7.03 -4.09 12.33
C LEU A 472 -7.17 -3.97 10.80
N ILE A 473 -8.33 -3.53 10.31
CA ILE A 473 -8.64 -3.44 8.89
C ILE A 473 -8.75 -1.97 8.48
N GLU A 474 -8.24 -1.63 7.31
CA GLU A 474 -8.36 -0.31 6.71
C GLU A 474 -9.84 0.09 6.58
N PRO A 475 -10.27 1.23 7.15
CA PRO A 475 -11.68 1.55 7.27
C PRO A 475 -12.34 1.96 5.94
N VAL A 476 -11.58 2.42 4.96
CA VAL A 476 -12.16 2.87 3.69
C VAL A 476 -12.32 1.74 2.68
N ASP A 477 -11.33 0.86 2.54
CA ASP A 477 -11.47 -0.29 1.62
C ASP A 477 -12.10 -1.50 2.31
N GLY A 478 -12.05 -1.59 3.64
CA GLY A 478 -12.55 -2.73 4.40
C GLY A 478 -11.87 -4.04 4.01
N PHE A 479 -10.61 -3.99 3.61
CA PHE A 479 -9.88 -5.11 3.02
C PHE A 479 -8.44 -5.20 3.52
N HIS A 480 -7.65 -4.14 3.41
CA HIS A 480 -6.22 -4.20 3.73
C HIS A 480 -5.96 -4.18 5.25
N PRO A 481 -4.83 -4.75 5.71
CA PRO A 481 -4.38 -4.56 7.09
C PRO A 481 -4.07 -3.09 7.37
N SER A 482 -4.56 -2.60 8.51
CA SER A 482 -4.30 -1.23 8.99
C SER A 482 -2.86 -1.04 9.50
N GLN A 483 -2.49 0.20 9.79
CA GLN A 483 -1.21 0.53 10.45
C GLN A 483 -1.02 -0.20 11.79
N ILE A 484 -2.09 -0.44 12.57
CA ILE A 484 -2.01 -1.19 13.84
C ILE A 484 -1.69 -2.66 13.56
N ALA A 485 -2.34 -3.25 12.55
CA ALA A 485 -2.08 -4.61 12.14
C ALA A 485 -0.64 -4.79 11.63
N ALA A 486 -0.14 -3.82 10.85
CA ALA A 486 1.23 -3.78 10.40
C ALA A 486 2.22 -3.78 11.58
N ALA A 487 2.08 -2.86 12.53
CA ALA A 487 3.00 -2.76 13.66
C ALA A 487 3.03 -4.02 14.56
N LEU A 488 1.86 -4.62 14.81
CA LEU A 488 1.75 -5.87 15.54
C LEU A 488 2.33 -7.05 14.74
N GLY A 489 2.07 -7.08 13.43
CA GLY A 489 2.64 -8.03 12.48
C GLY A 489 4.16 -8.05 12.52
N THR A 490 4.80 -6.86 12.46
CA THR A 490 6.25 -6.71 12.64
C THR A 490 6.73 -7.36 13.93
N SER A 491 6.02 -7.15 15.03
CA SER A 491 6.41 -7.70 16.32
C SER A 491 6.40 -9.23 16.32
N ILE A 492 5.36 -9.83 15.77
CA ILE A 492 5.22 -11.29 15.67
C ILE A 492 6.29 -11.87 14.73
N THR A 493 6.46 -11.28 13.55
CA THR A 493 7.47 -11.67 12.56
C THR A 493 8.89 -11.61 13.16
N TRP A 494 9.21 -10.53 13.85
CA TRP A 494 10.50 -10.35 14.52
C TRP A 494 10.74 -11.38 15.62
N GLN A 495 9.77 -11.63 16.49
CA GLN A 495 9.90 -12.62 17.56
C GLN A 495 10.07 -14.03 17.01
N LYS A 496 9.33 -14.38 15.95
CA LYS A 496 9.49 -15.65 15.25
C LYS A 496 10.90 -15.78 14.67
N ALA A 497 11.39 -14.76 13.97
CA ALA A 497 12.74 -14.77 13.41
C ALA A 497 13.82 -14.86 14.50
N LEU A 498 13.68 -14.17 15.62
CA LEU A 498 14.60 -14.30 16.76
C LEU A 498 14.63 -15.72 17.34
N HIS A 499 13.49 -16.39 17.39
CA HIS A 499 13.38 -17.71 18.00
C HIS A 499 13.83 -18.84 17.06
N GLU A 500 13.39 -18.78 15.80
CA GLU A 500 13.56 -19.89 14.84
C GLU A 500 14.77 -19.68 13.92
N TRP A 501 15.08 -18.43 13.54
CA TRP A 501 16.11 -18.11 12.55
C TRP A 501 16.98 -16.93 12.97
N PRO A 502 17.59 -16.93 14.18
CA PRO A 502 18.32 -15.77 14.70
C PRO A 502 19.47 -15.31 13.79
N GLN A 503 20.04 -16.22 13.00
CA GLN A 503 21.07 -15.91 12.00
C GLN A 503 20.58 -14.93 10.93
N VAL A 504 19.28 -14.95 10.58
CA VAL A 504 18.68 -14.05 9.58
C VAL A 504 18.74 -12.60 10.03
N LEU A 505 18.67 -12.33 11.34
CA LEU A 505 18.65 -10.97 11.88
C LEU A 505 20.06 -10.41 12.15
N GLY A 506 21.11 -11.23 11.98
CA GLY A 506 22.48 -10.88 12.35
C GLY A 506 22.66 -10.66 13.86
N LYS A 507 23.85 -10.21 14.24
CA LYS A 507 24.18 -9.88 15.64
C LYS A 507 23.84 -8.43 15.96
N GLU A 508 23.67 -8.14 17.24
CA GLU A 508 23.61 -6.76 17.71
C GLU A 508 25.02 -6.13 17.59
N ASN A 509 25.09 -4.94 16.99
CA ASN A 509 26.36 -4.25 16.81
C ASN A 509 26.80 -3.59 18.13
N PRO A 510 27.95 -4.00 18.73
CA PRO A 510 28.41 -3.45 20.00
C PRO A 510 28.81 -1.97 19.92
N PHE A 511 28.93 -1.40 18.73
CA PHE A 511 29.29 -0.01 18.50
C PHE A 511 28.10 0.92 18.26
N ASN A 512 26.85 0.44 18.37
CA ASN A 512 25.65 1.26 18.14
C ASN A 512 25.66 2.59 18.93
N ASP A 513 26.02 2.55 20.22
CA ASP A 513 26.07 3.75 21.07
C ASP A 513 27.16 4.73 20.62
N GLN A 514 28.29 4.22 20.11
CA GLN A 514 29.38 5.04 19.60
C GLN A 514 29.03 5.68 18.26
N ILE A 515 28.35 4.93 17.38
CA ILE A 515 27.82 5.44 16.12
C ILE A 515 26.86 6.60 16.42
N GLU A 516 25.93 6.44 17.35
CA GLU A 516 25.00 7.51 17.72
C GLU A 516 25.70 8.71 18.37
N ALA A 517 26.69 8.48 19.23
CA ALA A 517 27.44 9.57 19.86
C ALA A 517 28.20 10.44 18.84
N ILE A 518 28.69 9.84 17.75
CA ILE A 518 29.50 10.53 16.73
C ILE A 518 28.64 11.07 15.59
N PHE A 519 27.77 10.24 15.03
CA PHE A 519 27.00 10.52 13.82
C PHE A 519 25.54 10.90 14.10
N LYS A 520 25.11 10.90 15.37
CA LYS A 520 23.76 11.29 15.80
C LYS A 520 22.68 10.44 15.12
N ASP A 521 21.85 11.07 14.31
CA ASP A 521 20.77 10.46 13.53
C ASP A 521 21.25 9.85 12.21
N GLN A 522 22.55 9.93 11.91
CA GLN A 522 23.20 9.46 10.70
C GLN A 522 22.71 10.19 9.42
N GLY A 523 22.29 11.45 9.57
CA GLY A 523 21.79 12.25 8.44
C GLY A 523 20.30 12.05 8.14
N GLY A 524 19.58 11.31 8.99
CA GLY A 524 18.15 11.07 8.86
C GLY A 524 17.78 10.29 7.60
N HIS A 525 16.50 10.28 7.25
CA HIS A 525 15.98 9.55 6.10
C HIS A 525 15.69 10.42 4.89
#